data_AF-B2FVK0-F1
#
_entry.id   AF-B2FVK0-F1
#
_cell.length_a   1.000
_cell.length_b   1.000
_cell.length_c   1.000
_cell.angle_alpha   90.00
_cell.angle_beta   90.00
_cell.angle_gamma   90.00
#
_symmetry.space_group_name_H-M   'P 1'
#
loop_
_entity.id
_entity.type
_entity.pdbx_description
1 polymer ?
#
loop_
_entity_poly.entity_id
_entity_poly.type
_entity_poly.pdbx_seq_one_letter_code
_entity_poly.pdbx_strand_id
1 'polypeptide(L)'
;RPFAARQFTVRLGDIDLSTDGEPSAPVTYKVTEVRAHPRFSRVGFYNDIALLVLDKPVRKSKYVIPVCLPGPNLPSKERLA
;
A
#
# COMPACT_ATOMS: atom_id res chain seq x y z
N ARG A 1 -6.44 -13.38 14.14
CA ARG A 1 -7.70 -13.06 13.41
C ARG A 1 -7.32 -12.37 12.11
N PRO A 2 -7.85 -12.79 10.95
CA PRO A 2 -7.59 -12.10 9.70
C PRO A 2 -8.15 -10.67 9.78
N PHE A 3 -7.45 -9.72 9.18
CA PHE A 3 -7.89 -8.34 9.05
C PHE A 3 -9.07 -8.29 8.07
N ALA A 4 -10.21 -7.73 8.47
CA ALA A 4 -11.36 -7.66 7.59
C ALA A 4 -11.22 -6.46 6.65
N ALA A 5 -11.40 -6.69 5.34
CA ALA A 5 -11.22 -5.65 4.31
C ALA A 5 -12.03 -4.37 4.56
N ARG A 6 -13.27 -4.52 5.06
CA ARG A 6 -14.16 -3.40 5.43
C ARG A 6 -13.61 -2.45 6.51
N GLN A 7 -12.56 -2.85 7.23
CA GLN A 7 -11.90 -2.00 8.23
C GLN A 7 -10.97 -0.97 7.61
N PHE A 8 -10.71 -1.05 6.30
CA PHE A 8 -9.72 -0.25 5.61
C PHE A 8 -10.30 0.49 4.41
N THR A 9 -9.76 1.68 4.21
CA THR A 9 -9.86 2.46 2.97
C THR A 9 -8.47 2.98 2.63
N VAL A 10 -8.20 3.17 1.35
CA VAL A 10 -6.92 3.72 0.88
C VAL A 10 -7.20 5.04 0.17
N ARG A 11 -6.53 6.11 0.60
CA ARG A 11 -6.64 7.44 0.01
C ARG A 11 -5.36 7.78 -0.72
N LEU A 12 -5.47 8.12 -2.01
CA LEU A 12 -4.33 8.36 -2.89
C LEU A 12 -4.34 9.78 -3.43
N GLY A 13 -3.15 10.37 -3.55
CA GLY A 13 -2.93 11.71 -4.11
C GLY A 13 -3.17 12.85 -3.13
N ASP A 14 -3.31 12.56 -1.84
CA ASP A 14 -3.54 13.57 -0.80
C ASP A 14 -2.24 14.33 -0.46
N ILE A 15 -2.33 15.65 -0.34
CA ILE A 15 -1.21 16.51 0.09
C ILE A 15 -1.54 17.15 1.45
N ASP A 16 -2.77 17.61 1.64
CA ASP A 16 -3.27 18.16 2.90
C ASP A 16 -4.48 17.37 3.43
N LEU A 17 -4.22 16.53 4.44
CA LEU A 17 -5.24 15.67 5.08
C LEU A 17 -6.39 16.44 5.75
N SER A 18 -6.28 17.75 5.93
CA SER A 18 -7.33 18.58 6.53
C SER A 18 -8.41 19.01 5.53
N THR A 19 -8.19 18.83 4.22
CA THR A 19 -9.11 19.33 3.19
C THR A 19 -9.14 18.45 1.94
N ASP A 20 -10.30 18.39 1.29
CA ASP A 20 -10.46 17.77 -0.04
C ASP A 20 -10.33 18.81 -1.17
N GLY A 21 -10.30 20.11 -0.82
CA GLY A 21 -10.32 21.26 -1.74
C GLY A 21 -8.97 21.62 -2.34
N GLU A 22 -8.16 20.62 -2.69
CA GLU A 22 -6.80 20.81 -3.18
C GLU A 22 -6.65 20.40 -4.66
N PRO A 23 -5.66 20.98 -5.40
CA PRO A 23 -5.46 20.67 -6.82
C PRO A 23 -5.16 19.20 -7.13
N SER A 24 -4.75 18.42 -6.13
CA SER A 24 -4.47 17.01 -6.27
C SER A 24 -5.71 16.13 -6.37
N ALA A 25 -6.86 16.63 -5.93
CA ALA A 25 -8.15 15.95 -5.95
C ALA A 25 -8.04 14.50 -5.45
N PRO A 26 -7.69 14.29 -4.16
CA PRO A 26 -7.46 12.97 -3.60
C PRO A 26 -8.68 12.06 -3.74
N VAL A 27 -8.43 10.76 -3.95
CA VAL A 27 -9.49 9.76 -4.14
C VAL A 27 -9.38 8.67 -3.10
N THR A 28 -10.50 8.36 -2.46
CA THR A 28 -10.61 7.24 -1.51
C THR A 28 -11.17 6.00 -2.20
N TYR A 29 -10.48 4.88 -2.02
CA TYR A 29 -10.80 3.56 -2.53
C TYR A 29 -11.20 2.64 -1.38
N LYS A 30 -12.16 1.75 -1.63
CA LYS A 30 -12.49 0.68 -0.68
C LYS A 30 -11.48 -0.45 -0.84
N VAL A 31 -11.21 -1.17 0.25
CA VAL A 31 -10.43 -2.40 0.21
C VAL A 31 -11.39 -3.59 0.09
N THR A 32 -11.18 -4.44 -0.91
CA THR A 32 -11.98 -5.66 -1.11
C THR A 32 -11.32 -6.87 -0.45
N GLU A 33 -9.99 -6.87 -0.34
CA GLU A 33 -9.23 -8.00 0.19
C GLU A 33 -7.96 -7.51 0.91
N VAL A 34 -7.64 -8.17 2.03
CA VAL A 34 -6.38 -8.00 2.75
C VAL A 34 -5.60 -9.30 2.68
N ARG A 35 -4.49 -9.31 1.93
CA ARG A 35 -3.59 -10.46 1.78
C ARG A 35 -2.38 -10.27 2.68
N ALA A 36 -2.51 -10.67 3.94
CA ALA A 36 -1.36 -10.70 4.84
C ALA A 36 -0.39 -11.81 4.44
N HIS A 37 0.91 -11.58 4.65
CA HIS A 37 1.91 -12.61 4.39
C HIS A 37 1.59 -13.88 5.21
N PRO A 38 1.56 -15.08 4.60
CA PRO A 38 1.08 -16.30 5.26
C PRO A 38 1.95 -16.74 6.45
N ARG A 39 3.20 -16.28 6.50
CA ARG A 39 4.15 -16.51 7.61
C ARG A 39 4.38 -15.28 8.51
N PHE A 40 3.46 -14.32 8.51
CA PHE A 40 3.56 -13.20 9.44
C PHE A 40 3.52 -13.70 10.89
N SER A 41 4.50 -13.28 11.69
CA SER A 41 4.55 -13.54 13.12
C SER A 41 4.45 -12.24 13.91
N ARG A 42 3.46 -12.16 14.80
CA ARG A 42 3.34 -11.05 15.77
C ARG A 42 4.48 -11.04 16.78
N VAL A 43 5.04 -12.21 17.09
CA VAL A 43 6.23 -12.31 17.94
C VAL A 43 7.43 -11.98 17.04
N GLY A 44 8.08 -10.85 17.31
CA GLY A 44 9.26 -10.38 16.57
C GLY A 44 8.99 -9.74 15.21
N PHE A 45 7.73 -9.55 14.81
CA PHE A 45 7.35 -8.89 13.55
C PHE A 45 7.97 -9.51 12.27
N TYR A 46 8.19 -10.82 12.27
CA TYR A 46 8.71 -11.50 11.09
C TYR A 46 7.70 -11.48 9.95
N ASN A 47 8.18 -11.19 8.73
CA ASN A 47 7.37 -11.07 7.52
C ASN A 47 6.20 -10.07 7.67
N ASP A 48 6.44 -8.93 8.32
CA ASP A 48 5.45 -7.87 8.52
C ASP A 48 5.16 -7.12 7.20
N ILE A 49 4.37 -7.76 6.33
CA ILE A 49 3.94 -7.22 5.05
C ILE A 49 2.56 -7.76 4.66
N ALA A 50 1.77 -6.93 3.98
CA ALA A 50 0.49 -7.31 3.43
C ALA A 50 0.20 -6.54 2.12
N LEU A 51 -0.68 -7.10 1.29
CA LEU A 51 -1.26 -6.40 0.14
C LEU A 51 -2.72 -6.03 0.42
N LEU A 52 -3.09 -4.79 0.13
CA LEU A 52 -4.48 -4.33 0.10
C LEU A 52 -4.95 -4.29 -1.35
N VAL A 53 -6.00 -5.05 -1.67
CA VAL A 53 -6.60 -5.06 -3.00
C VAL A 53 -7.73 -4.03 -3.03
N LEU A 54 -7.63 -3.07 -3.96
CA LEU A 54 -8.61 -1.99 -4.10
C LEU A 54 -9.83 -2.44 -4.89
N ASP A 55 -10.97 -1.80 -4.65
CA ASP A 55 -12.25 -2.09 -5.29
C ASP A 55 -12.30 -1.76 -6.79
N LYS A 56 -11.42 -0.88 -7.27
CA LYS A 56 -11.32 -0.48 -8.67
C LYS A 56 -9.89 -0.05 -9.04
N PRO A 57 -9.52 -0.09 -10.34
CA PRO A 57 -8.23 0.40 -10.81
C PRO A 57 -7.99 1.87 -10.45
N VAL A 58 -6.75 2.19 -10.10
CA VAL A 58 -6.31 3.55 -9.80
C VAL A 58 -5.97 4.29 -11.08
N ARG A 59 -6.54 5.49 -11.25
CA ARG A 59 -6.16 6.39 -12.35
C ARG A 59 -4.87 7.12 -11.98
N LYS A 60 -3.83 6.98 -12.81
CA LYS A 60 -2.58 7.73 -12.65
C LYS A 60 -2.79 9.24 -12.86
N SER A 61 -2.02 10.04 -12.15
CA SER A 61 -1.98 11.50 -12.30
C SER A 61 -0.59 12.02 -11.93
N LYS A 62 -0.39 13.34 -12.03
CA LYS A 62 0.83 13.98 -11.51
C LYS A 62 1.02 13.83 -9.99
N TYR A 63 -0.03 13.41 -9.27
CA TYR A 63 -0.04 13.19 -7.82
C TYR A 63 -0.15 11.70 -7.42
N VAL A 64 -0.42 10.81 -8.38
CA VAL A 64 -0.61 9.38 -8.13
C VAL A 64 0.17 8.57 -9.17
N ILE A 65 1.30 8.01 -8.74
CA ILE A 65 2.14 7.12 -9.54
C ILE A 65 2.55 5.89 -8.71
N PRO A 66 2.74 4.72 -9.34
CA PRO A 66 3.27 3.56 -8.64
C PRO A 66 4.76 3.73 -8.32
N VAL A 67 5.19 3.15 -7.20
CA VAL A 67 6.62 2.96 -6.90
C VAL A 67 7.12 1.65 -7.53
N CYS A 68 8.39 1.63 -7.94
CA CYS A 68 9.03 0.41 -8.41
C CYS A 68 9.34 -0.53 -7.24
N LEU A 69 9.18 -1.85 -7.47
CA LEU A 69 9.72 -2.86 -6.58
C LEU A 69 11.14 -3.26 -7.04
N PRO A 70 12.01 -3.70 -6.12
CA PRO A 70 13.30 -4.25 -6.52
C PRO A 70 13.09 -5.44 -7.45
N GLY A 71 13.84 -5.46 -8.57
CA GLY A 71 13.90 -6.62 -9.44
C GLY A 71 14.51 -7.84 -8.73
N PRO A 72 14.26 -9.05 -9.26
CA PRO A 72 14.68 -10.31 -8.62
C PRO A 72 16.19 -10.46 -8.43
N ASN A 73 17.00 -9.64 -9.12
CA ASN A 73 18.46 -9.72 -9.11
C ASN A 73 19.15 -8.53 -8.43
N LEU A 74 18.43 -7.68 -7.69
CA LEU A 74 19.08 -6.65 -6.89
C LEU A 74 19.86 -7.32 -5.76
N PRO A 75 21.20 -7.13 -5.67
CA PRO A 75 21.96 -7.61 -4.53
C PRO A 75 21.35 -6.99 -3.27
N SER A 76 21.02 -7.81 -2.27
CA SER A 76 20.72 -7.30 -0.93
C SER A 76 21.89 -6.40 -0.50
N LYS A 77 21.63 -5.34 0.27
CA LYS A 77 22.71 -4.47 0.79
C LYS A 77 23.80 -5.27 1.53
N GLU A 78 23.52 -6.50 1.96
CA GLU A 78 24.46 -7.47 2.54
C GLU A 78 25.50 -8.02 1.55
N ARG A 79 25.24 -7.96 0.23
CA ARG A 79 26.20 -8.37 -0.83
C ARG A 79 27.11 -7.24 -1.30
N LEU A 80 26.93 -6.03 -0.77
CA LEU A 80 27.72 -4.83 -1.09
C LEU A 80 28.61 -4.41 0.10
N ALA A 81 28.71 -5.25 1.14
CA ALA A 81 29.63 -5.11 2.26
C ALA A 81 30.78 -6.12 2.13
#